data_AF-A0A258M6B4-F1
#
_entry.id   AF-A0A258M6B4-F1
#
_cell.length_a   1.000
_cell.length_b   1.000
_cell.length_c   1.000
_cell.angle_alpha   90.00
_cell.angle_beta   90.00
_cell.angle_gamma   90.00
#
_symmetry.space_group_name_H-M   'P 1'
#
loop_
_entity.id
_entity.type
_entity.pdbx_description
1 polymer ?
#
loop_
_entity_poly.entity_id
_entity_poly.type
_entity_poly.pdbx_seq_one_letter_code
_entity_poly.pdbx_strand_id
1 'polypeptide(L)'
;MSSLKLESPGGVLRGVARRARDKRLEMNLTQVGLAERSGVSLGTLKLFERSGVISLASLIKIAFALDSETGFAGLFPAREPITIEDVIEKPKRARGRRT
;
A
#
# COMPACT_ATOMS: atom_id res chain seq x y z
N MET A 1 22.73 11.76 -5.41
CA MET A 1 22.53 12.01 -3.96
C MET A 1 21.22 11.36 -3.53
N SER A 2 21.26 10.11 -3.07
CA SER A 2 20.07 9.44 -2.54
C SER A 2 19.75 10.04 -1.18
N SER A 3 18.67 10.82 -1.11
CA SER A 3 18.17 11.40 0.13
C SER A 3 17.75 10.27 1.06
N LEU A 4 18.37 10.21 2.24
CA LEU A 4 18.03 9.26 3.30
C LEU A 4 16.67 9.68 3.90
N LYS A 5 15.57 9.26 3.29
CA LYS A 5 14.23 9.43 3.88
C LYS A 5 14.03 8.41 4.99
N LEU A 6 14.37 8.80 6.22
CA LEU A 6 13.92 8.11 7.43
C LEU A 6 12.43 8.41 7.65
N GLU A 7 11.55 7.78 6.85
CA GLU A 7 10.11 7.80 7.15
C GLU A 7 9.82 6.78 8.25
N SER A 8 9.29 7.26 9.38
CA SER A 8 8.78 6.37 10.43
C SER A 8 7.61 5.55 9.91
N PRO A 9 7.32 4.37 10.49
CA PRO A 9 6.15 3.58 10.09
C PRO A 9 4.84 4.39 10.09
N GLY A 10 4.65 5.25 11.10
CA GLY A 10 3.51 6.16 11.15
C GLY A 10 3.51 7.24 10.05
N GLY A 11 4.68 7.69 9.61
CA GLY A 11 4.84 8.57 8.45
C GLY A 11 4.35 7.92 7.17
N VAL A 12 4.76 6.67 6.92
CA VAL A 12 4.33 5.89 5.75
C VAL A 12 2.81 5.70 5.75
N LEU A 13 2.21 5.31 6.89
CA LEU A 13 0.76 5.14 7.03
C LEU A 13 0.00 6.43 6.69
N ARG A 14 0.42 7.57 7.25
CA ARG A 14 -0.19 8.87 6.94
C ARG A 14 0.01 9.29 5.48
N GLY A 15 1.17 8.99 4.90
CA GLY A 15 1.46 9.26 3.50
C GLY A 15 0.55 8.49 2.55
N VAL A 16 0.29 7.20 2.83
CA VAL A 16 -0.67 6.37 2.08
C VAL A 16 -2.09 6.94 2.21
N ALA A 17 -2.53 7.25 3.42
CA ALA A 17 -3.87 7.83 3.64
C ALA A 17 -4.07 9.17 2.94
N ARG A 18 -3.05 10.05 2.96
CA ARG A 18 -3.09 11.33 2.25
C ARG A 18 -3.28 11.11 0.75
N ARG A 19 -2.46 10.26 0.12
CA ARG A 19 -2.58 9.99 -1.32
C ARG A 19 -3.93 9.38 -1.70
N ALA A 20 -4.45 8.46 -0.88
CA ALA A 20 -5.78 7.89 -1.11
C ALA A 20 -6.90 8.95 -1.00
N ARG A 21 -6.80 9.86 -0.01
CA ARG A 21 -7.71 11.00 0.13
C ARG A 21 -7.64 11.96 -1.06
N ASP A 22 -6.43 12.29 -1.51
CA ASP A 22 -6.23 13.19 -2.64
C ASP A 22 -6.86 12.59 -3.90
N LYS A 23 -6.60 11.29 -4.17
CA LYS A 23 -7.23 10.54 -5.28
C LYS A 23 -8.75 10.51 -5.19
N ARG A 24 -9.31 10.30 -3.99
CA ARG A 24 -10.77 10.37 -3.77
C ARG A 24 -11.34 11.72 -4.21
N LEU A 25 -10.67 12.80 -3.83
CA LEU A 25 -11.10 14.17 -4.15
C LEU A 25 -10.94 14.47 -5.65
N GLU A 26 -9.87 14.01 -6.29
CA GLU A 26 -9.68 14.09 -7.75
C GLU A 26 -10.84 13.41 -8.52
N MET A 27 -11.39 12.33 -7.95
CA MET A 27 -12.54 11.62 -8.51
C MET A 27 -13.89 12.22 -8.10
N ASN A 28 -13.91 13.37 -7.43
CA ASN A 28 -15.11 14.05 -6.91
C ASN A 28 -15.97 13.18 -5.98
N LEU A 29 -15.35 12.26 -5.23
CA LEU A 29 -16.06 11.39 -4.30
C LEU A 29 -16.09 11.98 -2.89
N THR A 30 -17.26 11.98 -2.25
CA THR A 30 -17.36 12.22 -0.79
C THR A 30 -16.82 11.02 -0.02
N GLN A 31 -16.57 11.17 1.30
CA GLN A 31 -16.23 10.02 2.13
C GLN A 31 -17.36 8.98 2.14
N VAL A 32 -18.62 9.43 2.15
CA VAL A 32 -19.78 8.52 2.06
C VAL A 32 -19.77 7.77 0.73
N GLY A 33 -19.60 8.49 -0.38
CA GLY A 33 -19.57 7.87 -1.72
C GLY A 33 -18.43 6.87 -1.90
N LEU A 34 -17.23 7.15 -1.39
CA LEU A 34 -16.14 6.17 -1.44
C LEU A 34 -16.40 4.97 -0.52
N ALA A 35 -16.95 5.20 0.67
CA ALA A 35 -17.30 4.13 1.59
C ALA A 35 -18.31 3.15 0.93
N GLU A 36 -19.34 3.69 0.29
CA GLU A 36 -20.32 2.91 -0.48
C GLU A 36 -19.67 2.18 -1.66
N ARG A 37 -18.90 2.88 -2.50
CA ARG A 37 -18.24 2.28 -3.68
C ARG A 37 -17.25 1.17 -3.31
N SER A 38 -16.53 1.31 -2.20
CA SER A 38 -15.53 0.33 -1.75
C SER A 38 -16.11 -0.79 -0.88
N GLY A 39 -17.37 -0.66 -0.42
CA GLY A 39 -17.96 -1.58 0.56
C GLY A 39 -17.23 -1.58 1.91
N VAL A 40 -16.59 -0.47 2.27
CA VAL A 40 -15.91 -0.25 3.56
C VAL A 40 -16.76 0.71 4.39
N SER A 41 -16.88 0.47 5.71
CA SER A 41 -17.67 1.36 6.56
C SER A 41 -17.13 2.80 6.56
N LEU A 42 -18.03 3.78 6.65
CA LEU A 42 -17.64 5.20 6.74
C LEU A 42 -16.72 5.47 7.94
N GLY A 43 -16.95 4.79 9.07
CA GLY A 43 -16.10 4.92 10.26
C GLY A 43 -14.66 4.44 10.01
N THR A 44 -14.52 3.32 9.30
CA THR A 44 -13.20 2.80 8.88
C THR A 44 -12.51 3.77 7.92
N LEU A 45 -13.22 4.30 6.92
CA LEU A 45 -12.64 5.26 5.98
C LEU A 45 -12.20 6.55 6.68
N LYS A 46 -13.02 7.08 7.60
CA LYS A 46 -12.67 8.27 8.40
C LYS A 46 -11.44 8.05 9.28
N LEU A 47 -11.34 6.89 9.94
CA LEU A 47 -10.17 6.54 10.74
C LEU A 47 -8.92 6.48 9.86
N PHE A 48 -9.01 5.80 8.71
CA PHE A 48 -7.93 5.69 7.75
C PHE A 48 -7.46 7.06 7.24
N GLU A 49 -8.36 7.91 6.72
CA GLU A 49 -7.99 9.23 6.20
C GLU A 49 -7.39 10.16 7.28
N ARG A 50 -7.78 9.97 8.55
CA ARG A 50 -7.29 10.76 9.68
C ARG A 50 -5.93 10.29 10.21
N SER A 51 -5.77 8.98 10.42
CA SER A 51 -4.61 8.43 11.15
C SER A 51 -3.68 7.55 10.31
N GLY A 52 -4.12 7.10 9.14
CA GLY A 52 -3.44 6.09 8.34
C GLY A 52 -3.69 4.65 8.77
N VAL A 53 -4.46 4.43 9.85
CA VAL A 53 -4.72 3.08 10.39
C VAL A 53 -5.91 2.44 9.69
N ILE A 54 -5.68 1.26 9.12
CA ILE A 54 -6.68 0.43 8.43
C ILE A 54 -6.17 -1.02 8.34
N SER A 55 -7.07 -1.99 8.13
CA SER A 55 -6.64 -3.33 7.71
C SER A 55 -6.20 -3.34 6.25
N LEU A 56 -5.28 -4.25 5.88
CA LEU A 56 -4.85 -4.40 4.49
C LEU A 56 -6.01 -4.72 3.54
N ALA A 57 -6.93 -5.59 3.96
CA ALA A 57 -8.10 -5.97 3.15
C ALA A 57 -9.00 -4.76 2.82
N SER A 58 -9.29 -3.90 3.80
CA SER A 58 -10.09 -2.70 3.56
C SER A 58 -9.33 -1.65 2.74
N LEU A 59 -8.01 -1.56 2.90
CA LEU A 59 -7.19 -0.68 2.06
C LEU A 59 -7.21 -1.13 0.59
N ILE A 60 -7.10 -2.43 0.33
CA ILE A 60 -7.19 -2.99 -1.03
C ILE A 60 -8.56 -2.67 -1.64
N LYS A 61 -9.67 -2.87 -0.90
CA LYS A 61 -11.01 -2.50 -1.37
C LYS A 61 -11.13 -1.02 -1.76
N ILE A 62 -10.56 -0.13 -0.93
CA ILE A 62 -10.49 1.30 -1.24
C ILE A 62 -9.65 1.55 -2.50
N ALA A 63 -8.51 0.86 -2.64
CA ALA A 63 -7.64 1.00 -3.80
C ALA A 63 -8.33 0.58 -5.11
N PHE A 64 -9.08 -0.52 -5.12
CA PHE A 64 -9.94 -0.90 -6.25
C PHE A 64 -11.00 0.16 -6.56
N ALA A 65 -11.65 0.71 -5.53
CA ALA A 65 -12.63 1.79 -5.71
C ALA A 65 -12.02 3.13 -6.13
N LEU A 66 -10.69 3.26 -6.13
CA LEU A 66 -9.93 4.43 -6.58
C LEU A 66 -9.08 4.12 -7.82
N ASP A 67 -9.29 2.97 -8.46
CA ASP A 67 -8.57 2.51 -9.66
C ASP A 67 -7.03 2.57 -9.44
N SER A 68 -6.58 2.12 -8.26
CA SER A 68 -5.21 2.25 -7.74
C SER A 68 -4.63 0.94 -7.18
N GLU A 69 -5.29 -0.20 -7.41
CA GLU A 69 -4.91 -1.53 -6.92
C GLU A 69 -3.58 -2.03 -7.50
N THR A 70 -3.23 -1.62 -8.72
CA THR A 70 -1.99 -2.03 -9.41
C THR A 70 -0.73 -1.70 -8.63
N GLY A 71 -0.75 -0.63 -7.81
CA GLY A 71 0.36 -0.27 -6.94
C GLY A 71 0.69 -1.33 -5.89
N PHE A 72 -0.25 -2.19 -5.50
CA PHE A 72 0.01 -3.27 -4.54
C PHE A 72 0.87 -4.38 -5.12
N ALA A 73 0.87 -4.58 -6.44
CA ALA A 73 1.73 -5.56 -7.10
C ALA A 73 3.22 -5.21 -6.98
N GLY A 74 3.55 -3.94 -6.71
CA GLY A 74 4.92 -3.48 -6.48
C GLY A 74 5.40 -3.62 -5.02
N LEU A 75 4.55 -4.09 -4.10
CA LEU A 75 4.96 -4.29 -2.71
C LEU A 75 5.79 -5.58 -2.57
N PHE A 76 6.84 -5.50 -1.76
CA PHE A 76 7.78 -6.59 -1.52
C PHE A 76 8.40 -7.14 -2.82
N PRO A 77 9.09 -6.28 -3.60
CA PRO A 77 9.72 -6.73 -4.83
C PRO A 77 10.71 -7.87 -4.56
N ALA A 78 10.89 -8.75 -5.55
CA ALA A 78 11.96 -9.73 -5.49
C ALA A 78 13.30 -9.00 -5.29
N ARG A 79 14.22 -9.65 -4.58
CA ARG A 79 15.58 -9.11 -4.40
C ARG A 79 16.21 -8.91 -5.78
N GLU A 80 16.73 -7.72 -6.04
CA GLU A 80 17.51 -7.47 -7.24
C GLU A 80 18.74 -8.39 -7.26
N PRO A 81 19.02 -9.09 -8.37
CA PRO A 81 20.25 -9.86 -8.53
C PRO A 81 21.46 -8.94 -8.32
N ILE A 82 22.39 -9.36 -7.46
CA ILE A 82 23.60 -8.59 -7.15
C ILE A 82 24.79 -9.19 -7.90
N THR A 83 24.78 -10.50 -8.16
CA THR A 83 25.86 -11.19 -8.88
C THR A 83 25.39 -11.86 -10.16
N ILE A 84 26.35 -12.29 -10.99
CA ILE A 84 26.07 -13.04 -12.22
C ILE A 84 25.44 -14.40 -11.88
N GLU A 85 25.86 -15.02 -10.78
CA GLU A 85 25.32 -16.28 -10.27
C GLU A 85 23.84 -16.16 -9.89
N ASP A 86 23.40 -15.00 -9.38
CA ASP A 86 21.99 -14.73 -9.05
C ASP A 86 21.07 -14.77 -10.29
N VAL A 87 21.62 -14.56 -11.49
CA VAL A 87 20.90 -14.60 -12.77
C VAL A 87 20.92 -16.00 -13.39
N ILE A 88 22.00 -16.76 -13.15
CA ILE A 88 22.22 -18.08 -13.76
C ILE A 88 21.55 -19.20 -12.94
N GLU A 89 21.55 -19.12 -11.60
CA GLU A 89 20.90 -20.12 -10.76
C GLU A 89 19.39 -19.88 -10.62
N LYS A 90 18.58 -20.91 -10.93
CA LYS A 90 17.15 -20.91 -10.53
C LYS A 90 17.06 -20.82 -8.99
N PRO A 91 16.17 -19.99 -8.43
CA PRO A 91 16.08 -19.81 -6.99
C PRO A 91 15.83 -21.15 -6.29
N LYS A 92 16.81 -21.61 -5.51
CA LYS A 92 16.68 -22.79 -4.64
C LYS A 92 15.57 -22.48 -3.63
N ARG A 93 14.60 -23.40 -3.47
CA ARG A 93 13.46 -23.23 -2.54
C ARG A 93 13.96 -22.74 -1.18
N ALA A 94 13.66 -21.49 -0.83
CA ALA A 94 13.99 -20.92 0.46
C ALA A 94 13.03 -21.51 1.51
N ARG A 95 13.59 -22.17 2.53
CA ARG A 95 12.84 -22.59 3.73
C ARG A 95 13.13 -21.58 4.83
N GLY A 96 12.09 -21.09 5.49
CA GLY A 96 12.25 -20.24 6.66
C GLY A 96 13.06 -20.95 7.73
N ARG A 97 14.13 -20.30 8.23
CA ARG A 97 14.89 -20.77 9.37
C ARG A 97 14.33 -20.07 10.62
N ARG A 98 14.06 -20.81 11.68
CA ARG A 98 13.84 -20.20 13.00
C ARG A 98 15.18 -19.65 13.45
N THR A 99 15.31 -18.33 13.49
CA THR A 99 16.36 -17.61 14.22
C THR A 99 15.83 -17.24 15.59
#